data_AF-Q21ER9-F1
#
_entry.id   AF-Q21ER9-F1
#
_cell.length_a   1.000
_cell.length_b   1.000
_cell.length_c   1.000
_cell.angle_alpha   90.00
_cell.angle_beta   90.00
_cell.angle_gamma   90.00
#
_symmetry.space_group_name_H-M   'P 1'
#
loop_
_entity.id
_entity.type
_entity.pdbx_description
1 polymer ?
#
loop_
_entity_poly.entity_id
_entity_poly.type
_entity_poly.pdbx_seq_one_letter_code
_entity_poly.pdbx_strand_id
1 'polypeptide(L)'
;MSKHIFTYGSLMFAPVWRGIVDGKYRHLSAAATGIKRVKIVGQSASESYPVAFRHPSAPWLTGQLYLNVEPSDLQKLDAFEGSYYQRETIQVIADGTPYQADIYLLKRQYLHLATELPWSPQDFERDHLEAFIREYSPA
;
A
#
# COMPACT_ATOMS: atom_id res chain seq x y z
N MET A 1 20.65 1.79 1.26
CA MET A 1 20.54 0.82 0.15
C MET A 1 19.12 0.89 -0.37
N SER A 2 18.93 0.79 -1.69
CA SER A 2 17.61 0.78 -2.29
C SER A 2 16.82 -0.48 -1.93
N LYS A 3 15.49 -0.41 -2.01
CA LYS A 3 14.56 -1.50 -1.68
C LYS A 3 13.47 -1.64 -2.72
N HIS A 4 12.93 -2.84 -2.90
CA HIS A 4 11.66 -2.99 -3.62
C HIS A 4 10.51 -2.70 -2.67
N ILE A 5 9.45 -2.04 -3.16
CA ILE A 5 8.27 -1.69 -2.36
C ILE A 5 7.04 -2.29 -2.98
N PHE A 6 6.35 -3.15 -2.25
CA PHE A 6 5.07 -3.71 -2.65
C PHE A 6 3.92 -2.89 -2.05
N THR A 7 3.08 -2.36 -2.93
CA THR A 7 1.95 -1.51 -2.59
C THR A 7 0.65 -2.22 -2.91
N TYR A 8 -0.33 -2.11 -2.03
CA TYR A 8 -1.62 -2.82 -2.14
C TYR A 8 -2.83 -1.91 -1.90
N GLY A 9 -2.61 -0.62 -1.69
CA GLY A 9 -3.63 0.38 -1.39
C GLY A 9 -3.45 1.65 -2.23
N SER A 10 -3.60 2.82 -1.61
CA SER A 10 -3.51 4.12 -2.31
C SER A 10 -2.19 4.32 -3.08
N LEU A 11 -1.06 3.81 -2.56
CA LEU A 11 0.25 3.86 -3.21
C LEU A 11 0.34 3.08 -4.54
N MET A 12 -0.65 2.23 -4.86
CA MET A 12 -0.73 1.58 -6.18
C MET A 12 -1.03 2.57 -7.31
N PHE A 13 -1.67 3.69 -6.98
CA PHE A 13 -2.10 4.68 -7.96
C PHE A 13 -0.99 5.67 -8.24
N ALA A 14 -0.63 5.80 -9.52
CA ALA A 14 0.48 6.63 -9.94
C ALA A 14 0.40 8.10 -9.47
N PRO A 15 -0.78 8.77 -9.43
CA PRO A 15 -0.87 10.12 -8.89
C PRO A 15 -0.46 10.22 -7.41
N VAL A 16 -0.89 9.26 -6.57
CA VAL A 16 -0.54 9.22 -5.14
C VAL A 16 0.95 8.96 -4.97
N TRP A 17 1.49 7.95 -5.67
CA TRP A 17 2.91 7.61 -5.61
C TRP A 17 3.80 8.81 -5.98
N ARG A 18 3.49 9.49 -7.09
CA ARG A 18 4.25 10.65 -7.57
C ARG A 18 4.10 11.90 -6.68
N GLY A 19 3.03 11.99 -5.89
CA GLY A 19 2.86 13.05 -4.90
C GLY A 19 3.79 12.91 -3.70
N ILE A 20 4.40 11.72 -3.50
CA ILE A 20 5.21 11.42 -2.33
C ILE A 20 6.69 11.29 -2.68
N VAL A 21 7.02 10.59 -3.78
CA VAL A 21 8.41 10.31 -4.16
C VAL A 21 8.93 11.27 -5.23
N ASP A 22 10.22 11.57 -5.21
CA ASP A 22 10.86 12.36 -6.28
C ASP A 22 11.31 11.48 -7.46
N GLY A 23 11.69 10.23 -7.16
CA GLY A 23 12.25 9.30 -8.13
C GLY A 23 11.23 8.73 -9.11
N LYS A 24 11.74 8.34 -10.29
CA LYS A 24 10.97 7.57 -11.28
C LYS A 24 11.40 6.11 -11.20
N TYR A 25 10.52 5.27 -10.67
CA TYR A 25 10.80 3.86 -10.45
C TYR A 25 10.05 2.99 -11.44
N ARG A 26 10.72 1.97 -11.97
CA ARG A 26 10.06 0.89 -12.70
C ARG A 26 9.13 0.16 -11.73
N HIS A 27 7.93 -0.18 -12.18
CA HIS A 27 7.01 -0.99 -11.40
C HIS A 27 6.44 -2.16 -12.20
N LEU A 28 6.03 -3.20 -11.49
CA LEU A 28 5.42 -4.42 -12.03
C LEU A 28 4.14 -4.73 -11.27
N SER A 29 3.17 -5.38 -11.92
CA SER A 29 2.08 -6.01 -11.19
C SER A 29 2.62 -7.22 -10.44
N ALA A 30 2.24 -7.35 -9.17
CA ALA A 30 2.75 -8.38 -8.29
C ALA A 30 1.66 -8.91 -7.37
N ALA A 31 1.91 -10.07 -6.77
CA ALA A 31 1.01 -10.66 -5.78
C ALA A 31 1.76 -11.23 -4.58
N ALA A 32 1.12 -11.19 -3.41
CA ALA A 32 1.60 -11.74 -2.15
C ALA A 32 0.53 -12.62 -1.49
N THR A 33 0.91 -13.62 -0.70
CA THR A 33 -0.02 -14.43 0.11
C THR A 33 0.15 -14.14 1.60
N GLY A 34 -0.78 -14.63 2.42
CA GLY A 34 -0.67 -14.51 3.87
C GLY A 34 -0.94 -13.09 4.40
N ILE A 35 -1.56 -12.24 3.58
CA ILE A 35 -1.85 -10.84 3.88
C ILE A 35 -3.31 -10.56 3.50
N LYS A 36 -4.12 -10.12 4.47
CA LYS A 36 -5.52 -9.75 4.25
C LYS A 36 -5.61 -8.25 4.08
N ARG A 37 -6.29 -7.79 3.02
CA ARG A 37 -6.62 -6.38 2.76
C ARG A 37 -8.11 -6.13 2.95
N VAL A 38 -8.46 -5.13 3.75
CA VAL A 38 -9.85 -4.78 4.08
C VAL A 38 -10.02 -3.28 4.14
N LYS A 39 -11.29 -2.83 4.17
CA LYS A 39 -11.62 -1.44 4.47
C LYS A 39 -11.32 -1.13 5.94
N ILE A 40 -10.98 0.14 6.23
CA ILE A 40 -10.87 0.66 7.59
C ILE A 40 -12.26 1.09 8.11
N VAL A 41 -12.47 1.06 9.43
CA VAL A 41 -13.69 1.54 10.10
C VAL A 41 -13.74 3.07 9.97
N GLY A 42 -14.83 3.60 9.39
CA GLY A 42 -14.98 5.03 9.14
C GLY A 42 -16.22 5.41 8.33
N GLN A 43 -16.66 6.67 8.43
CA GLN A 43 -17.79 7.28 7.70
C GLN A 43 -17.38 8.40 6.73
N SER A 44 -16.12 8.82 6.68
CA SER A 44 -15.58 9.87 5.81
C SER A 44 -15.00 9.29 4.52
N ALA A 45 -15.04 10.07 3.43
CA ALA A 45 -14.37 9.74 2.17
C ALA A 45 -12.86 9.49 2.34
N SER A 46 -12.24 10.13 3.34
CA SER A 46 -10.84 9.93 3.73
C SER A 46 -10.55 8.55 4.32
N GLU A 47 -11.57 7.86 4.84
CA GLU A 47 -11.46 6.50 5.42
C GLU A 47 -11.69 5.41 4.36
N SER A 48 -11.59 5.76 3.08
CA SER A 48 -11.79 4.83 1.96
C SER A 48 -10.51 4.10 1.53
N TYR A 49 -9.36 4.37 2.15
CA TYR A 49 -8.14 3.63 1.87
C TYR A 49 -8.09 2.29 2.65
N PRO A 50 -7.47 1.24 2.09
CA PRO A 50 -7.44 -0.04 2.73
C PRO A 50 -6.36 -0.12 3.81
N VAL A 51 -6.55 -1.06 4.72
CA VAL A 51 -5.50 -1.55 5.61
C VAL A 51 -5.16 -2.99 5.23
N ALA A 52 -3.91 -3.41 5.44
CA ALA A 52 -3.55 -4.82 5.36
C ALA A 52 -2.73 -5.29 6.57
N PHE A 53 -2.88 -6.57 6.89
CA PHE A 53 -2.22 -7.22 8.01
C PHE A 53 -2.00 -8.71 7.72
N ARG A 54 -1.12 -9.34 8.50
CA ARG A 54 -0.81 -10.78 8.38
C ARG A 54 -2.05 -11.63 8.64
N HIS A 55 -2.32 -12.55 7.72
CA HIS A 55 -3.40 -13.52 7.84
C HIS A 55 -3.03 -14.77 7.01
N PRO A 56 -2.51 -15.85 7.64
CA PRO A 56 -1.89 -16.98 6.93
C PRO A 56 -2.76 -17.62 5.84
N SER A 57 -4.07 -17.71 6.06
CA SER A 57 -5.02 -18.31 5.11
C SER A 57 -5.61 -17.30 4.13
N ALA A 58 -5.08 -16.07 4.06
CA ALA A 58 -5.57 -15.08 3.12
C ALA A 58 -5.17 -15.46 1.68
N PRO A 59 -6.08 -15.23 0.71
CA PRO A 59 -5.79 -15.44 -0.70
C PRO A 59 -4.68 -14.49 -1.18
N TRP A 60 -4.30 -14.66 -2.45
CA TRP A 60 -3.36 -13.76 -3.11
C TRP A 60 -3.89 -12.31 -3.12
N LEU A 61 -3.09 -11.42 -2.56
CA LEU A 61 -3.26 -9.97 -2.62
C LEU A 61 -2.50 -9.44 -3.81
N THR A 62 -3.21 -8.86 -4.77
CA THR A 62 -2.62 -8.17 -5.92
C THR A 62 -2.29 -6.72 -5.60
N GLY A 63 -1.19 -6.25 -6.17
CA GLY A 63 -0.63 -4.93 -5.93
C GLY A 63 0.40 -4.52 -6.98
N GLN A 64 1.09 -3.41 -6.71
CA GLN A 64 2.18 -2.91 -7.56
C GLN A 64 3.51 -3.00 -6.81
N LEU A 65 4.51 -3.59 -7.45
CA LEU A 65 5.89 -3.69 -6.98
C LEU A 65 6.74 -2.60 -7.63
N TYR A 66 7.17 -1.60 -6.87
CA TYR A 66 8.14 -0.60 -7.30
C TYR A 66 9.57 -1.09 -7.03
N LEU A 67 10.44 -0.99 -8.02
CA LEU A 67 11.78 -1.55 -7.97
C LEU A 67 12.83 -0.50 -7.60
N ASN A 68 13.77 -0.88 -6.72
CA ASN A 68 14.96 -0.10 -6.39
C ASN A 68 14.64 1.33 -5.91
N VAL A 69 13.66 1.46 -5.02
CA VAL A 69 13.28 2.73 -4.39
C VAL A 69 14.44 3.22 -3.53
N GLU A 70 14.87 4.45 -3.77
CA GLU A 70 16.03 5.04 -3.10
C GLU A 70 15.72 5.37 -1.63
N PRO A 71 16.74 5.36 -0.73
CA PRO A 71 16.54 5.62 0.69
C PRO A 71 15.85 6.96 1.01
N SER A 72 16.05 8.00 0.21
CA SER A 72 15.40 9.30 0.39
C SER A 72 13.89 9.21 0.21
N ASP A 73 13.43 8.51 -0.83
CA ASP A 73 12.01 8.32 -1.10
C ASP A 73 11.39 7.30 -0.13
N LEU A 74 12.16 6.31 0.33
CA LEU A 74 11.72 5.41 1.41
C LEU A 74 11.39 6.17 2.70
N GLN A 75 12.16 7.21 3.05
CA GLN A 75 11.88 8.04 4.23
C GLN A 75 10.59 8.85 4.08
N LYS A 76 10.28 9.33 2.85
CA LYS A 76 9.02 10.03 2.58
C LYS A 76 7.82 9.09 2.67
N LEU A 77 7.96 7.88 2.13
CA LEU A 77 6.95 6.83 2.28
C LEU A 77 6.73 6.47 3.75
N ASP A 78 7.81 6.34 4.54
CA ASP A 78 7.70 6.11 5.98
C ASP A 78 6.98 7.25 6.71
N ALA A 79 7.25 8.50 6.33
CA ALA A 79 6.58 9.68 6.89
C ALA A 79 5.09 9.75 6.51
N PHE A 80 4.76 9.39 5.26
CA PHE A 80 3.40 9.36 4.74
C PHE A 80 2.54 8.29 5.44
N GLU A 81 3.06 7.07 5.56
CA GLU A 81 2.38 5.95 6.24
C GLU A 81 2.26 6.20 7.76
N GLY A 82 3.19 6.98 8.31
CA GLY A 82 3.11 7.51 9.66
C GLY A 82 3.13 6.44 10.75
N SER A 83 2.44 6.68 11.85
CA SER A 83 2.53 5.84 13.05
C SER A 83 1.67 4.59 13.00
N TYR A 84 0.71 4.48 12.07
CA TYR A 84 -0.25 3.38 11.98
C TYR A 84 0.35 2.11 11.39
N TYR A 85 1.27 2.26 10.45
CA TYR A 85 1.85 1.16 9.71
C TYR A 85 3.28 0.86 10.15
N GLN A 86 3.69 -0.39 9.97
CA GLN A 86 5.06 -0.84 10.11
C GLN A 86 5.53 -1.45 8.80
N ARG A 87 6.78 -1.20 8.45
CA ARG A 87 7.38 -1.80 7.27
C ARG A 87 7.88 -3.20 7.59
N GLU A 88 7.46 -4.18 6.80
CA GLU A 88 7.92 -5.57 6.88
C GLU A 88 8.43 -6.03 5.51
N THR A 89 9.51 -6.81 5.48
CA THR A 89 9.95 -7.47 4.23
C THR A 89 9.13 -8.75 4.00
N ILE A 90 8.63 -8.91 2.79
CA ILE A 90 7.89 -10.08 2.31
C ILE A 90 8.42 -10.58 0.98
N GLN A 91 8.08 -11.82 0.66
CA GLN A 91 8.21 -12.33 -0.69
C GLN A 91 6.96 -11.99 -1.50
N VAL A 92 7.15 -11.46 -2.71
CA VAL A 92 6.10 -11.23 -3.70
C VAL A 92 6.46 -11.90 -5.02
N ILE A 93 5.48 -12.23 -5.84
CA ILE A 93 5.67 -12.77 -7.18
C ILE A 93 5.28 -11.71 -8.20
N ALA A 94 6.19 -11.37 -9.10
CA ALA A 94 5.95 -10.50 -10.25
C ALA A 94 6.46 -11.19 -11.52
N ASP A 95 5.62 -11.32 -12.55
CA ASP A 95 5.93 -12.02 -13.80
C ASP A 95 6.51 -13.43 -13.58
N GLY A 96 5.96 -14.18 -12.61
CA GLY A 96 6.42 -15.52 -12.24
C GLY A 96 7.75 -15.55 -11.47
N THR A 97 8.38 -14.40 -11.21
CA THR A 97 9.66 -14.28 -10.51
C THR A 97 9.45 -13.82 -9.05
N PRO A 98 10.09 -14.45 -8.06
CA PRO A 98 10.03 -13.99 -6.67
C PRO A 98 10.93 -12.78 -6.43
N TYR A 99 10.42 -11.80 -5.67
CA TYR A 99 11.13 -10.62 -5.20
C TYR A 99 11.00 -10.49 -3.68
N GLN A 100 12.06 -10.05 -3.02
CA GLN A 100 11.99 -9.55 -1.64
C GLN A 100 11.60 -8.07 -1.69
N ALA A 101 10.46 -7.72 -1.10
CA ALA A 101 9.92 -6.38 -1.12
C ALA A 101 9.42 -5.97 0.25
N ASP A 102 9.58 -4.71 0.58
CA ASP A 102 9.01 -4.14 1.78
C ASP A 102 7.55 -3.76 1.54
N ILE A 103 6.70 -3.98 2.54
CA ILE A 103 5.28 -3.65 2.56
C ILE A 103 4.94 -2.91 3.85
N TYR A 104 4.01 -1.96 3.79
CA TYR A 104 3.48 -1.28 4.97
C TYR A 104 2.28 -2.03 5.53
N LEU A 105 2.40 -2.70 6.69
CA LEU A 105 1.29 -3.41 7.33
C LEU A 105 0.76 -2.64 8.53
N LEU A 106 -0.54 -2.69 8.76
CA LEU A 106 -1.18 -2.09 9.92
C LEU A 106 -0.63 -2.73 11.20
N LYS A 107 -0.15 -1.90 12.13
CA LYS A 107 0.36 -2.40 13.42
C LYS A 107 -0.75 -3.10 14.19
N ARG A 108 -0.38 -4.15 14.92
CA ARG A 108 -1.31 -4.98 15.71
C ARG A 108 -2.24 -4.18 16.63
N GLN A 109 -1.73 -3.12 17.25
CA GLN A 109 -2.50 -2.25 18.15
C GLN A 109 -3.65 -1.50 17.46
N TYR A 110 -3.57 -1.31 16.14
CA TYR A 110 -4.59 -0.63 15.34
C TYR A 110 -5.52 -1.57 14.59
N LEU A 111 -5.41 -2.90 14.78
CA LEU A 111 -6.28 -3.88 14.10
C LEU A 111 -7.77 -3.67 14.40
N HIS A 112 -8.12 -3.00 15.49
CA HIS A 112 -9.51 -2.61 15.79
C HIS A 112 -10.12 -1.66 14.75
N LEU A 113 -9.29 -1.01 13.93
CA LEU A 113 -9.72 -0.19 12.80
C LEU A 113 -10.02 -1.03 11.54
N ALA A 114 -9.64 -2.31 11.50
CA ALA A 114 -9.89 -3.16 10.33
C ALA A 114 -11.34 -3.68 10.33
N THR A 115 -12.02 -3.56 9.20
CA THR A 115 -13.35 -4.16 9.00
C THR A 115 -13.24 -5.59 8.45
N GLU A 116 -14.38 -6.28 8.33
CA GLU A 116 -14.47 -7.53 7.57
C GLU A 116 -14.81 -7.32 6.08
N LEU A 117 -14.98 -6.06 5.65
CA LEU A 117 -15.40 -5.75 4.29
C LEU A 117 -14.20 -5.73 3.34
N PRO A 118 -14.29 -6.38 2.17
CA PRO A 118 -13.24 -6.32 1.17
C PRO A 118 -13.13 -4.90 0.62
N TRP A 119 -11.89 -4.51 0.29
CA TRP A 119 -11.62 -3.27 -0.41
C TRP A 119 -11.34 -3.52 -1.90
N SER A 120 -11.93 -2.69 -2.74
CA SER A 120 -11.89 -2.75 -4.19
C SER A 120 -11.04 -1.61 -4.74
N PRO A 121 -9.92 -1.90 -5.44
CA PRO A 121 -9.13 -0.87 -6.10
C PRO A 121 -9.96 -0.06 -7.10
N GLN A 122 -10.87 -0.72 -7.82
CA GLN A 122 -11.71 -0.08 -8.84
C GLN A 122 -12.70 0.91 -8.24
N ASP A 123 -13.33 0.55 -7.12
CA ASP A 123 -14.26 1.48 -6.44
C ASP A 123 -13.49 2.66 -5.84
N PHE A 124 -12.29 2.43 -5.29
CA PHE A 124 -11.45 3.52 -4.79
C PHE A 124 -11.01 4.47 -5.90
N GLU A 125 -10.55 3.95 -7.04
CA GLU A 125 -10.16 4.77 -8.19
C GLU A 125 -11.31 5.64 -8.69
N ARG A 126 -12.51 5.06 -8.81
CA ARG A 126 -13.70 5.73 -9.32
C ARG A 126 -14.25 6.79 -8.36
N ASP A 127 -14.36 6.44 -7.08
CA ASP A 127 -15.19 7.21 -6.14
C ASP A 127 -14.38 8.03 -5.12
N HIS A 128 -13.11 7.68 -4.88
CA HIS A 128 -12.38 8.17 -3.71
C HIS A 128 -10.98 8.73 -4.02
N LEU A 129 -10.35 8.34 -5.13
CA LEU A 129 -8.98 8.71 -5.46
C LEU A 129 -8.78 10.22 -5.56
N GLU A 130 -9.69 10.95 -6.21
CA GLU A 130 -9.57 12.41 -6.34
C GLU A 130 -9.63 13.13 -4.99
N ALA A 131 -10.56 12.72 -4.12
CA ALA A 131 -10.68 13.28 -2.78
C ALA A 131 -9.42 12.96 -1.95
N PHE A 132 -8.94 11.73 -2.05
CA PHE A 132 -7.72 11.28 -1.37
C PHE A 132 -6.49 12.10 -1.79
N ILE A 133 -6.30 12.35 -3.09
CA ILE A 133 -5.18 13.16 -3.59
C ILE A 133 -5.26 14.59 -3.03
N ARG A 134 -6.44 15.20 -2.99
CA ARG A 134 -6.62 16.57 -2.46
C ARG A 134 -6.27 16.69 -0.98
N GLU A 135 -6.49 15.64 -0.21
CA GLU A 135 -6.26 15.64 1.24
C GLU A 135 -4.82 15.25 1.60
N TYR A 136 -4.24 14.28 0.88
CA TYR A 136 -2.98 13.64 1.26
C TYR A 136 -1.81 13.91 0.33
N SER A 137 -2.02 14.52 -0.85
CA SER A 137 -0.94 15.01 -1.70
C SER A 137 -0.82 16.52 -1.56
N PRO A 138 0.23 17.06 -0.90
CA PRO A 138 0.48 18.48 -0.95
C PRO A 138 0.78 18.90 -2.40
N ALA A 139 0.29 20.09 -2.78
CA ALA A 139 0.58 20.72 -4.07
C ALA A 139 2.03 21.22 -4.16
#